data_AF-A0A8T5VDA0-F1
#
_entry.id   AF-A0A8T5VDA0-F1
#
_cell.length_a   1.000
_cell.length_b   1.000
_cell.length_c   1.000
_cell.angle_alpha   90.00
_cell.angle_beta   90.00
_cell.angle_gamma   90.00
#
_symmetry.space_group_name_H-M   'P 1'
#
loop_
_entity.id
_entity.type
_entity.pdbx_description
1 polymer ?
#
loop_
_entity_poly.entity_id
_entity_poly.type
_entity_poly.pdbx_seq_one_letter_code
_entity_poly.pdbx_strand_id
1 'polypeptide(L)'
;MVHLDVLYWRPGWKPSDKASFRLRVAEEIAGDAWVIDGSFSGLAFDLTLARADTLVVIDRPRWLCQWRILWRSAFDRDTTRPDLPEGCPEQFDWKLMKEAWRYDTERVPVIEAERLQYGPDVPVVRLRRDRDIQGFLESVSVHGE
;
A
#
# COMPACT_ATOMS: atom_id res chain seq x y z
N MET A 1 -12.67 -2.72 -1.83
CA MET A 1 -11.28 -2.21 -1.69
C MET A 1 -10.93 -2.28 -0.22
N VAL A 2 -9.75 -2.79 0.09
CA VAL A 2 -9.29 -3.07 1.46
C VAL A 2 -8.01 -2.28 1.69
N HIS A 3 -7.98 -1.44 2.73
CA HIS A 3 -6.80 -0.67 3.10
C HIS A 3 -6.10 -1.33 4.28
N LEU A 4 -4.88 -1.86 4.07
CA LEU A 4 -4.19 -2.59 5.13
C LEU A 4 -3.83 -1.70 6.33
N ASP A 5 -3.62 -0.40 6.12
CA ASP A 5 -3.38 0.54 7.22
C ASP A 5 -4.58 0.64 8.17
N VAL A 6 -5.81 0.59 7.65
CA VAL A 6 -7.05 0.58 8.47
C VAL A 6 -7.14 -0.69 9.30
N LEU A 7 -6.69 -1.82 8.75
CA LEU A 7 -6.65 -3.08 9.48
C LEU A 7 -5.49 -3.10 10.49
N TYR A 8 -4.36 -2.47 10.21
CA TYR A 8 -3.17 -2.58 11.04
C TYR A 8 -3.15 -1.58 12.21
N TRP A 9 -3.50 -0.32 11.97
CA TRP A 9 -3.35 0.74 12.97
C TRP A 9 -4.60 0.90 13.83
N ARG A 10 -4.38 1.02 15.14
CA ARG A 10 -5.37 1.41 16.14
C ARG A 10 -5.20 2.89 16.49
N PRO A 11 -6.24 3.56 17.04
CA PRO A 11 -6.18 4.97 17.38
C PRO A 11 -4.90 5.38 18.11
N GLY A 12 -4.31 6.50 17.70
CA GLY A 12 -3.02 6.97 18.18
C GLY A 12 -1.81 6.23 17.60
N TRP A 13 -1.91 5.74 16.35
CA TRP A 13 -0.82 5.06 15.64
C TRP A 13 -0.26 3.84 16.38
N LYS A 14 -1.15 3.09 17.06
CA LYS A 14 -0.75 1.89 17.80
C LYS A 14 -0.83 0.67 16.90
N PRO A 15 0.25 -0.11 16.73
CA PRO A 15 0.20 -1.30 15.90
C PRO A 15 -0.76 -2.33 16.50
N SER A 16 -1.49 -3.04 15.63
CA SER A 16 -2.24 -4.23 16.01
C SER A 16 -1.29 -5.40 16.29
N ASP A 17 -1.75 -6.40 17.03
CA ASP A 17 -1.00 -7.64 17.13
C ASP A 17 -1.01 -8.37 15.77
N LYS A 18 0.07 -9.10 15.50
CA LYS A 18 0.28 -9.77 14.21
C LYS A 18 -0.82 -10.79 13.90
N ALA A 19 -1.33 -11.51 14.91
CA ALA A 19 -2.33 -12.54 14.71
C ALA A 19 -3.69 -11.92 14.32
N SER A 20 -4.19 -10.93 15.07
CA SER A 20 -5.45 -10.25 14.78
C SER A 20 -5.40 -9.43 13.50
N PHE A 21 -4.24 -8.85 13.14
CA PHE A 21 -4.08 -8.22 11.83
C PHE A 21 -4.24 -9.25 10.71
N ARG A 22 -3.52 -10.38 10.80
CA ARG A 22 -3.58 -11.43 9.77
C ARG A 22 -4.95 -12.08 9.64
N LEU A 23 -5.66 -12.27 10.76
CA LEU A 23 -7.04 -12.77 10.74
C LEU A 23 -7.95 -11.82 9.96
N ARG A 24 -7.90 -10.51 10.25
CA ARG A 24 -8.67 -9.50 9.52
C ARG A 24 -8.32 -9.45 8.03
N VAL A 25 -7.03 -9.54 7.68
CA VAL A 25 -6.61 -9.62 6.27
C VAL A 25 -7.22 -10.85 5.59
N ALA A 26 -7.17 -12.02 6.23
CA ALA A 26 -7.73 -13.25 5.69
C ALA A 26 -9.25 -13.18 5.48
N GLU A 27 -9.97 -12.52 6.39
CA GLU A 27 -11.41 -12.28 6.28
C GLU A 27 -11.74 -11.36 5.10
N GLU A 28 -11.00 -10.26 4.93
CA GLU A 28 -11.20 -9.29 3.85
C GLU A 28 -10.91 -9.86 2.46
N ILE A 29 -9.97 -10.81 2.35
CA ILE A 29 -9.67 -11.51 1.08
C ILE A 29 -10.45 -12.82 0.91
N ALA A 30 -11.40 -13.12 1.80
CA ALA A 30 -12.13 -14.40 1.73
C ALA A 30 -12.98 -14.49 0.46
N GLY A 31 -13.55 -13.37 0.01
CA GLY A 31 -14.40 -13.29 -1.18
C GLY A 31 -13.67 -13.53 -2.51
N ASP A 32 -14.45 -13.59 -3.59
CA ASP A 32 -13.96 -13.94 -4.93
C ASP A 32 -13.24 -12.79 -5.63
N ALA A 33 -13.55 -11.55 -5.26
CA ALA A 33 -12.95 -10.35 -5.85
C ALA A 33 -12.58 -9.35 -4.76
N TRP A 34 -11.34 -8.87 -4.79
CA TRP A 34 -10.82 -7.90 -3.85
C TRP A 34 -9.71 -7.06 -4.48
N VAL A 35 -9.51 -5.86 -3.94
CA VAL A 35 -8.35 -5.01 -4.24
C VAL A 35 -7.79 -4.59 -2.90
N ILE A 36 -6.52 -4.90 -2.66
CA ILE A 36 -5.80 -4.52 -1.44
C ILE A 36 -4.83 -3.38 -1.76
N ASP A 37 -4.88 -2.36 -0.91
CA ASP A 37 -3.91 -1.28 -0.87
C ASP A 37 -3.00 -1.43 0.36
N GLY A 38 -1.69 -1.34 0.11
CA GLY A 38 -0.63 -1.61 1.08
C GLY A 38 0.07 -2.94 0.85
N SER A 39 1.39 -2.97 1.10
CA SER A 39 2.18 -4.19 0.94
C SER A 39 2.30 -5.00 2.23
N PHE A 40 2.56 -4.36 3.37
CA PHE A 40 2.80 -5.02 4.66
C PHE A 40 3.67 -6.28 4.55
N SER A 41 4.76 -6.14 3.77
CA SER A 41 5.80 -7.15 3.61
C SER A 41 6.31 -7.63 4.99
N GLY A 42 6.36 -8.94 5.17
CA GLY A 42 6.63 -9.65 6.43
C GLY A 42 5.39 -10.00 7.25
N LEU A 43 4.21 -9.49 6.87
CA LEU A 43 2.95 -9.66 7.61
C LEU A 43 1.78 -10.17 6.75
N ALA A 44 1.67 -9.78 5.48
CA ALA A 44 0.47 -10.09 4.67
C ALA A 44 0.74 -10.72 3.30
N PHE A 45 1.95 -10.61 2.74
CA PHE A 45 2.24 -11.06 1.36
C PHE A 45 1.99 -12.54 1.10
N ASP A 46 2.20 -13.40 2.09
CA ASP A 46 1.91 -14.83 1.98
C ASP A 46 0.41 -15.13 1.88
N LEU A 47 -0.43 -14.28 2.45
CA LEU A 47 -1.90 -14.39 2.36
C LEU A 47 -2.40 -13.78 1.05
N THR A 48 -1.90 -12.58 0.71
CA THR A 48 -2.44 -11.80 -0.41
C THR A 48 -1.92 -12.28 -1.76
N LEU A 49 -0.60 -12.47 -1.92
CA LEU A 49 -0.02 -12.87 -3.20
C LEU A 49 -0.39 -14.31 -3.58
N ALA A 50 -0.67 -15.17 -2.61
CA ALA A 50 -1.13 -16.54 -2.88
C ALA A 50 -2.48 -16.59 -3.62
N ARG A 51 -3.28 -15.52 -3.56
CA ARG A 51 -4.59 -15.41 -4.22
C ARG A 51 -4.69 -14.26 -5.21
N ALA A 52 -3.64 -13.44 -5.33
CA ALA A 52 -3.64 -12.29 -6.23
C ALA A 52 -3.50 -12.76 -7.68
N ASP A 53 -4.29 -12.16 -8.57
CA ASP A 53 -4.15 -12.32 -10.02
C ASP A 53 -3.23 -11.27 -10.64
N THR A 54 -3.00 -10.14 -9.97
CA THR A 54 -2.15 -9.04 -10.43
C THR A 54 -1.61 -8.24 -9.23
N LEU A 55 -0.33 -7.87 -9.31
CA LEU A 55 0.29 -6.92 -8.40
C LEU A 55 0.56 -5.59 -9.12
N VAL A 56 -0.05 -4.51 -8.64
CA VAL A 56 0.19 -3.15 -9.15
C VAL A 56 1.19 -2.42 -8.24
N VAL A 57 2.29 -1.95 -8.81
CA VAL A 57 3.35 -1.22 -8.09
C VAL A 57 3.41 0.22 -8.58
N ILE A 58 3.16 1.16 -7.68
CA ILE A 58 3.29 2.60 -7.94
C ILE A 58 4.73 3.03 -7.62
N ASP A 59 5.57 3.16 -8.65
CA ASP A 59 7.01 3.42 -8.54
C ASP A 59 7.35 4.86 -8.96
N ARG A 60 6.97 5.81 -8.09
CA ARG A 60 7.19 7.24 -8.30
C ARG A 60 8.60 7.66 -7.86
N PRO A 61 9.21 8.65 -8.51
CA PRO A 61 10.53 9.12 -8.11
C PRO A 61 10.51 9.68 -6.68
N ARG A 62 11.52 9.32 -5.88
CA ARG A 62 11.61 9.67 -4.44
C ARG A 62 11.34 11.15 -4.14
N TRP A 63 11.91 12.06 -4.92
CA TRP A 63 11.74 13.50 -4.72
C TRP A 63 10.26 13.93 -4.79
N LEU A 64 9.48 13.29 -5.66
CA LEU A 64 8.05 13.57 -5.80
C LEU A 64 7.27 13.03 -4.60
N CYS A 65 7.64 11.85 -4.10
CA CYS A 65 7.07 11.29 -2.87
C CYS A 65 7.35 12.23 -1.68
N GLN A 66 8.58 12.71 -1.52
CA GLN A 66 8.92 13.68 -0.47
C GLN A 66 8.11 14.97 -0.59
N TRP A 67 8.01 15.53 -1.80
CA TRP A 67 7.22 16.72 -2.05
C TRP A 67 5.75 16.51 -1.68
N ARG A 68 5.15 15.39 -2.07
CA ARG A 68 3.76 15.05 -1.74
C ARG A 68 3.55 14.88 -0.24
N ILE A 69 4.46 14.22 0.47
CA ILE A 69 4.39 14.08 1.94
C ILE A 69 4.43 15.47 2.60
N LEU A 70 5.37 16.32 2.20
CA LEU A 70 5.51 17.69 2.72
C LEU A 70 4.26 18.52 2.44
N TRP A 71 3.77 18.49 1.20
CA TRP A 71 2.60 19.25 0.76
C TRP A 71 1.36 18.86 1.58
N ARG A 72 1.05 17.55 1.67
CA ARG A 72 -0.09 17.07 2.47
C ARG A 72 0.06 17.46 3.95
N SER A 73 1.24 17.28 4.52
CA SER A 73 1.48 17.62 5.92
C SER A 73 1.35 19.12 6.24
N ALA A 74 1.57 19.98 5.24
CA ALA A 74 1.47 21.43 5.37
C ALA A 74 0.05 21.95 5.13
N PHE A 75 -0.68 21.37 4.17
CA PHE A 75 -1.94 21.93 3.67
C PHE A 75 -3.19 21.08 3.96
N ASP A 76 -3.06 19.78 4.21
CA ASP A 76 -4.17 18.83 4.48
C ASP A 76 -4.25 18.45 5.97
N ARG A 77 -4.04 19.40 6.88
CA ARG A 77 -3.95 19.12 8.34
C ARG A 77 -5.28 18.70 8.99
N ASP A 78 -6.41 19.08 8.42
CA ASP A 78 -7.74 18.86 9.01
C ASP A 78 -8.57 17.78 8.27
N THR A 79 -8.03 17.16 7.23
CA THR A 79 -8.70 16.15 6.42
C THR A 79 -8.27 14.76 6.86
N THR A 80 -9.12 14.07 7.63
CA THR A 80 -8.93 12.63 7.91
C THR A 80 -9.10 11.90 6.58
N ARG A 81 -8.00 11.35 6.04
CA ARG A 81 -8.08 10.61 4.79
C ARG A 81 -8.96 9.38 4.97
N PRO A 82 -9.77 9.02 3.96
CA PRO A 82 -10.66 7.86 4.06
C PRO A 82 -9.91 6.53 4.19
N ASP A 83 -8.63 6.48 3.79
CA ASP A 83 -7.76 5.32 3.92
C ASP A 83 -6.96 5.27 5.24
N LEU A 84 -7.14 6.26 6.12
CA LEU A 84 -6.54 6.26 7.47
C LEU A 84 -7.60 5.86 8.52
N PRO A 85 -7.23 5.00 9.50
CA PRO A 85 -8.14 4.66 10.58
C PRO A 85 -8.46 5.86 11.48
N GLU A 86 -9.64 5.83 12.10
CA GLU A 86 -10.11 6.88 13.00
C GLU A 86 -9.13 7.11 14.17
N GLY A 87 -8.86 8.38 14.49
CA GLY A 87 -7.90 8.73 15.55
C GLY A 87 -6.42 8.57 15.16
N CYS A 88 -6.12 8.38 13.87
CA CYS A 88 -4.77 8.41 13.31
C CYS A 88 -4.62 9.57 12.30
N PRO A 89 -4.65 10.84 12.74
CA PRO A 89 -4.51 11.97 11.83
C PRO A 89 -3.12 11.97 11.18
N GLU A 90 -3.06 12.41 9.92
CA GLU A 90 -1.79 12.60 9.22
C GLU A 90 -1.00 13.70 9.93
N GLN A 91 0.21 13.36 10.38
CA GLN A 91 1.11 14.29 11.06
C GLN A 91 2.42 14.35 10.31
N PHE A 92 2.99 15.55 10.22
CA PHE A 92 4.34 15.69 9.69
C PHE A 92 5.31 14.95 10.60
N ASP A 93 5.92 13.88 10.10
CA ASP A 93 6.94 13.13 10.81
C ASP A 93 8.25 13.12 10.01
N TRP A 94 9.29 13.70 10.60
CA TRP A 94 10.64 13.69 10.02
C TRP A 94 11.20 12.27 9.91
N LYS A 95 10.78 11.36 10.79
CA LYS A 95 11.10 9.93 10.69
C LYS A 95 10.47 9.34 9.44
N LEU A 96 9.18 9.59 9.18
CA LEU A 96 8.50 9.16 7.95
C LEU A 96 9.22 9.68 6.70
N MET A 97 9.64 10.95 6.68
CA MET A 97 10.41 11.48 5.55
C MET A 97 11.74 10.76 5.32
N LYS A 98 12.47 10.44 6.38
CA LYS A 98 13.74 9.69 6.29
C LYS A 98 13.51 8.27 5.77
N GLU A 99 12.49 7.60 6.31
CA GLU A 99 12.10 6.25 5.89
C GLU A 99 11.68 6.23 4.42
N ALA A 100 10.84 7.19 4.00
CA ALA A 100 10.41 7.34 2.60
C ALA A 100 11.61 7.59 1.65
N TRP A 101 12.60 8.37 2.07
CA TRP A 101 13.80 8.61 1.26
C TRP A 101 14.67 7.36 1.06
N ARG A 102 14.72 6.48 2.07
CA ARG A 102 15.50 5.24 2.06
C ARG A 102 14.73 4.02 1.57
N TYR A 103 13.43 4.18 1.31
CA TYR A 103 12.50 3.11 0.96
C TYR A 103 13.02 2.20 -0.18
N ASP A 104 13.43 2.78 -1.30
CA ASP A 104 13.95 2.03 -2.44
C ASP A 104 15.22 1.22 -2.12
N THR A 105 16.05 1.69 -1.20
CA THR A 105 17.30 1.01 -0.85
C THR A 105 17.12 -0.02 0.27
N GLU A 106 16.19 0.21 1.19
CA GLU A 106 16.03 -0.62 2.40
C GLU A 106 14.81 -1.55 2.33
N ARG A 107 13.73 -1.14 1.65
CA ARG A 107 12.45 -1.87 1.63
C ARG A 107 12.18 -2.57 0.31
N VAL A 108 12.45 -1.94 -0.83
CA VAL A 108 12.18 -2.55 -2.15
C VAL A 108 12.86 -3.91 -2.32
N PRO A 109 14.15 -4.14 -1.95
CA PRO A 109 14.76 -5.46 -2.07
C PRO A 109 14.04 -6.54 -1.24
N VAL A 110 13.56 -6.18 -0.04
CA VAL A 110 12.82 -7.09 0.85
C VAL A 110 11.45 -7.42 0.25
N ILE A 111 10.74 -6.40 -0.24
CA ILE A 111 9.43 -6.55 -0.89
C ILE A 111 9.54 -7.43 -2.14
N GLU A 112 10.55 -7.21 -2.98
CA GLU A 112 10.76 -8.03 -4.18
C GLU A 112 11.15 -9.47 -3.85
N ALA A 113 11.97 -9.68 -2.81
CA ALA A 113 12.31 -11.02 -2.36
C ALA A 113 11.08 -11.79 -1.87
N GLU A 114 10.24 -11.16 -1.05
CA GLU A 114 8.99 -11.79 -0.60
C GLU A 114 7.98 -11.97 -1.74
N ARG A 115 7.90 -11.03 -2.69
CA ARG A 115 7.08 -11.19 -3.88
C ARG A 115 7.49 -12.45 -4.65
N LEU A 116 8.79 -12.63 -4.89
CA LEU A 116 9.31 -13.82 -5.56
C LEU A 116 9.07 -15.10 -4.75
N GLN A 117 9.04 -15.01 -3.42
CA GLN A 117 8.78 -16.15 -2.54
C GLN A 117 7.31 -16.58 -2.56
N TYR A 118 6.37 -15.65 -2.49
CA TYR A 118 4.94 -15.94 -2.28
C TYR A 118 4.07 -15.83 -3.54
N GLY A 119 4.52 -15.08 -4.55
CA GLY A 119 3.81 -14.91 -5.81
C GLY A 119 4.76 -14.71 -6.99
N PRO A 120 5.67 -15.68 -7.27
CA PRO A 120 6.61 -15.56 -8.38
C PRO A 120 5.90 -15.42 -9.73
N ASP A 121 4.75 -16.09 -9.87
CA ASP A 121 3.96 -16.13 -11.10
C ASP A 121 2.90 -15.02 -11.19
N VAL A 122 2.73 -14.22 -10.14
CA VAL A 122 1.76 -13.11 -10.14
C VAL A 122 2.28 -12.01 -11.08
N PRO A 123 1.53 -11.67 -12.15
CA PRO A 123 1.87 -10.58 -13.05
C PRO A 123 2.08 -9.26 -12.30
N VAL A 124 3.12 -8.52 -12.68
CA VAL A 124 3.47 -7.24 -12.04
C VAL A 124 3.30 -6.09 -13.02
N VAL A 125 2.41 -5.16 -12.69
CA VAL A 125 2.21 -3.91 -13.43
C VAL A 125 2.92 -2.77 -12.68
N ARG A 126 3.97 -2.19 -13.27
CA ARG A 126 4.71 -1.07 -12.65
C ARG A 126 4.33 0.26 -13.29
N LEU A 127 3.83 1.18 -12.47
CA LEU A 127 3.35 2.50 -12.88
C LEU A 127 4.30 3.57 -12.37
N ARG A 128 5.07 4.19 -13.26
CA ARG A 128 6.14 5.14 -12.88
C ARG A 128 5.73 6.60 -13.07
N ARG A 129 4.85 6.86 -14.03
CA ARG A 129 4.42 8.19 -14.45
C ARG A 129 2.90 8.29 -14.48
N ASP A 130 2.38 9.51 -14.47
CA ASP A 130 0.93 9.73 -14.52
C ASP A 130 0.30 9.13 -15.79
N ARG A 131 1.01 9.17 -16.93
CA ARG A 131 0.56 8.50 -18.16
C ARG A 131 0.42 6.98 -18.01
N ASP A 132 1.29 6.35 -17.20
CA ASP A 132 1.26 4.90 -17.02
C ASP A 132 0.03 4.54 -16.18
N ILE A 133 -0.26 5.36 -15.16
CA ILE A 133 -1.48 5.25 -14.34
C ILE A 133 -2.73 5.42 -15.20
N GLN A 134 -2.80 6.48 -16.02
CA GLN A 134 -3.96 6.73 -16.89
C GLN A 134 -4.16 5.59 -17.88
N GLY A 135 -3.10 5.16 -18.57
CA GLY A 135 -3.20 4.03 -19.51
C GLY A 135 -3.62 2.73 -18.83
N PHE A 136 -3.18 2.48 -17.59
CA PHE A 136 -3.66 1.35 -16.81
C PHE A 136 -5.16 1.48 -16.49
N LEU A 137 -5.59 2.63 -15.96
CA LEU A 137 -7.00 2.87 -15.64
C LEU A 137 -7.92 2.73 -16.88
N GLU A 138 -7.49 3.22 -18.03
CA GLU A 138 -8.20 3.03 -19.30
C GLU A 138 -8.30 1.55 -19.68
N SER A 139 -7.21 0.77 -19.49
CA SER A 139 -7.20 -0.66 -19.84
C SER A 139 -8.16 -1.51 -19.01
N VAL A 140 -8.34 -1.20 -17.71
CA VAL A 140 -9.31 -1.91 -16.85
C VAL A 140 -10.74 -1.39 -17.00
N SER A 141 -10.93 -0.11 -17.34
CA SER A 141 -12.27 0.46 -17.56
C SER A 141 -12.99 -0.11 -18.78
N VAL A 142 -12.24 -0.62 -19.76
CA VAL A 142 -12.79 -1.25 -20.98
C VAL A 142 -13.25 -2.71 -20.74
N HIS A 143 -12.82 -3.35 -19.65
CA HIS A 143 -13.12 -4.76 -19.35
C HIS A 143 -14.19 -4.95 -18.25
N GLY A 144 -14.79 -3.86 -17.77
CA GLY A 144 -15.85 -3.88 -16.76
C GLY A 144 -17.22 -3.53 -17.36
N GLU A 145 -17.81 -4.45 -18.12
CA GLU A 145 -19.25 -4.51 -18.43
C GLU A 145 -19.82 -5.88 -18.03
#